data_AF-A0A6G1YSN0-F1
#
_entry.id   AF-A0A6G1YSN0-F1
#
_cell.length_a   1.000
_cell.length_b   1.000
_cell.length_c   1.000
_cell.angle_alpha   90.00
_cell.angle_beta   90.00
_cell.angle_gamma   90.00
#
_symmetry.space_group_name_H-M   'P 1'
#
loop_
_entity.id
_entity.type
_entity.pdbx_description
1 polymer ?
#
loop_
_entity_poly.entity_id
_entity_poly.type
_entity_poly.pdbx_seq_one_letter_code
_entity_poly.pdbx_strand_id
1 'polypeptide(L)'
;MESAATTSTVLRAKWHTLLHKGVAFPPAYQARGLSIIVGGRRLSLDPAQEELVYAWAKKKDTHYILDRVFQLNFLSDLKKLLPKEFQSIDNLDVIDFSEAFRLVDQEKKVHEAELERTRNLPREEKRSLTIAKRAEKEELKATYAKAIVDDVEVDIANWLVEPPGLFMGRGQH
;
A
#
# COMPACT_ATOMS: atom_id res chain seq x y z
N MET A 1 59.41 10.61 3.48
CA MET A 1 58.86 10.58 2.12
C MET A 1 57.94 9.39 2.02
N GLU A 2 56.75 9.64 1.49
CA GLU A 2 55.57 8.78 1.44
C GLU A 2 55.78 7.46 0.69
N SER A 3 54.96 6.47 1.06
CA SER A 3 54.34 5.59 0.07
C SER A 3 53.06 5.03 0.69
N ALA A 4 51.97 5.80 0.58
CA ALA A 4 50.63 5.35 0.91
C ALA A 4 50.17 4.40 -0.21
N ALA A 5 49.97 3.13 0.13
CA ALA A 5 49.37 2.15 -0.77
C ALA A 5 47.93 2.56 -1.08
N THR A 6 47.71 3.07 -2.29
CA THR A 6 46.39 3.42 -2.80
C THR A 6 45.66 2.15 -3.21
N THR A 7 44.78 1.65 -2.33
CA THR A 7 43.87 0.54 -2.67
C THR A 7 42.78 1.08 -3.62
N SER A 8 43.06 1.02 -4.91
CA SER A 8 42.07 1.28 -5.96
C SER A 8 41.05 0.12 -5.98
N THR A 9 39.91 0.32 -5.34
CA THR A 9 38.75 -0.56 -5.48
C THR A 9 38.18 -0.36 -6.87
N VAL A 10 38.68 -1.11 -7.85
CA VAL A 10 38.12 -1.14 -9.20
C VAL A 10 36.68 -1.65 -9.09
N LEU A 11 35.70 -0.79 -9.39
CA LEU A 11 34.30 -1.19 -9.53
C LEU A 11 34.19 -2.26 -10.62
N ARG A 12 34.11 -3.52 -10.22
CA ARG A 12 33.96 -4.65 -11.13
C ARG A 12 32.54 -4.60 -11.71
N ALA A 13 32.44 -4.47 -13.03
CA ALA A 13 31.16 -4.50 -13.74
C ALA A 13 30.40 -5.78 -13.38
N LYS A 14 29.11 -5.64 -13.06
CA LYS A 14 28.24 -6.75 -12.64
C LYS A 14 27.63 -7.50 -13.83
N TRP A 15 27.43 -6.80 -14.95
CA TRP A 15 26.88 -7.29 -16.21
C TRP A 15 27.25 -6.31 -17.33
N HIS A 16 27.14 -6.76 -18.58
CA HIS A 16 27.34 -5.95 -19.78
C HIS A 16 25.99 -5.47 -20.35
N THR A 17 24.96 -6.32 -20.34
CA THR A 17 23.60 -6.00 -20.77
C THR A 17 22.56 -6.37 -19.71
N LEU A 18 21.54 -5.53 -19.55
CA LEU A 18 20.39 -5.75 -18.69
C LEU A 18 19.14 -5.20 -19.37
N LEU A 19 18.21 -6.09 -19.74
CA LEU A 19 16.92 -5.73 -20.34
C LEU A 19 15.79 -6.24 -19.44
N HIS A 20 14.90 -5.34 -19.02
CA HIS A 20 13.70 -5.68 -18.27
C HIS A 20 12.56 -4.71 -18.60
N LYS A 21 11.30 -5.10 -18.37
CA LYS A 21 10.12 -4.28 -18.70
C LYS A 21 9.69 -3.33 -17.57
N GLY A 22 10.60 -2.96 -16.67
CA GLY A 22 10.29 -2.16 -15.49
C GLY A 22 9.55 -2.96 -14.41
N VAL A 23 8.60 -2.29 -13.75
CA VAL A 23 7.81 -2.82 -12.62
C VAL A 23 6.31 -2.68 -12.92
N ALA A 24 5.51 -3.55 -12.32
CA ALA A 24 4.07 -3.43 -12.32
C ALA A 24 3.62 -2.52 -11.17
N PHE A 25 2.89 -1.45 -11.48
CA PHE A 25 2.25 -0.62 -10.47
C PHE A 25 0.90 -1.24 -10.06
N PRO A 26 0.52 -1.15 -8.77
CA PRO A 26 -0.83 -1.46 -8.37
C PRO A 26 -1.83 -0.52 -9.06
N PRO A 27 -3.11 -0.92 -9.17
CA PRO A 27 -4.14 -0.05 -9.71
C PRO A 27 -4.24 1.24 -8.89
N ALA A 28 -4.56 2.34 -9.56
CA ALA A 28 -4.78 3.63 -8.91
C ALA A 28 -5.95 3.54 -7.90
N TYR A 29 -5.85 4.31 -6.81
CA TYR A 29 -6.91 4.41 -5.83
C TYR A 29 -8.22 4.90 -6.46
N GLN A 30 -9.32 4.23 -6.12
CA GLN A 30 -10.66 4.61 -6.55
C GLN A 30 -11.37 5.30 -5.39
N ALA A 31 -11.64 6.59 -5.56
CA ALA A 31 -12.36 7.38 -4.57
C ALA A 31 -13.82 6.92 -4.45
N ARG A 32 -14.29 6.87 -3.21
CA ARG A 32 -15.62 6.42 -2.79
C ARG A 32 -16.48 7.58 -2.31
N GLY A 33 -15.93 8.80 -2.30
CA GLY A 33 -16.63 10.02 -1.92
C GLY A 33 -16.77 10.16 -0.41
N LEU A 34 -15.76 9.77 0.36
CA LEU A 34 -15.81 9.85 1.81
C LEU A 34 -15.72 11.31 2.29
N SER A 35 -16.38 11.57 3.42
CA SER A 35 -16.19 12.78 4.20
C SER A 35 -15.68 12.47 5.60
N ILE A 36 -15.00 13.45 6.21
CA ILE A 36 -14.68 13.46 7.65
C ILE A 36 -15.26 14.72 8.29
N ILE A 37 -15.43 14.71 9.60
CA ILE A 37 -15.80 15.92 10.36
C ILE A 37 -14.56 16.38 11.11
N VAL A 38 -14.22 17.65 10.99
CA VAL A 38 -13.02 18.25 11.57
C VAL A 38 -13.43 19.46 12.38
N GLY A 39 -13.28 19.40 13.70
CA GLY A 39 -13.70 20.47 14.60
C GLY A 39 -15.18 20.84 14.44
N GLY A 40 -16.04 19.85 14.17
CA GLY A 40 -17.48 20.03 13.93
C GLY A 40 -17.86 20.44 12.50
N ARG A 41 -16.91 20.65 11.59
CA ARG A 41 -17.16 21.00 10.18
C ARG A 41 -16.95 19.79 9.28
N ARG A 42 -17.94 19.50 8.41
CA ARG A 42 -17.80 18.42 7.43
C ARG A 42 -16.86 18.83 6.29
N LEU A 43 -15.90 17.98 5.98
CA LEU A 43 -14.96 18.11 4.87
C LEU A 43 -15.13 16.90 3.93
N SER A 44 -15.47 17.17 2.68
CA SER A 44 -15.41 16.15 1.61
C SER A 44 -13.96 15.94 1.23
N LEU A 45 -13.53 14.69 1.12
CA LEU A 45 -12.15 14.35 0.82
C LEU A 45 -11.91 14.29 -0.69
N ASP A 46 -10.74 14.76 -1.12
CA ASP A 46 -10.22 14.45 -2.45
C ASP A 46 -9.61 13.01 -2.47
N PRO A 47 -9.26 12.45 -3.65
CA PRO A 47 -8.75 11.09 -3.72
C PRO A 47 -7.50 10.81 -2.87
N ALA A 48 -6.59 11.77 -2.73
CA ALA A 48 -5.35 11.58 -1.98
C ALA A 48 -5.59 11.64 -0.46
N GLN A 49 -6.42 12.59 -0.02
CA GLN A 49 -6.89 12.66 1.37
C GLN A 49 -7.69 11.41 1.74
N GLU A 50 -8.57 10.97 0.84
CA GLU A 50 -9.43 9.82 1.03
C GLU A 50 -8.62 8.53 1.16
N GLU A 51 -7.63 8.32 0.30
CA GLU A 51 -6.74 7.16 0.36
C GLU A 51 -6.03 7.08 1.72
N LEU A 52 -5.52 8.20 2.23
CA LEU A 52 -4.83 8.26 3.51
C LEU A 52 -5.78 8.00 4.69
N VAL A 53 -6.97 8.61 4.67
CA VAL A 53 -8.01 8.39 5.70
C VAL A 53 -8.53 6.94 5.66
N TYR A 54 -8.69 6.37 4.47
CA TYR A 54 -9.07 4.97 4.31
C TYR A 54 -7.99 4.02 4.82
N ALA A 55 -6.72 4.32 4.57
CA ALA A 55 -5.60 3.56 5.13
C ALA A 55 -5.59 3.59 6.67
N TRP A 56 -5.93 4.72 7.28
CA TRP A 56 -6.14 4.84 8.73
C TRP A 56 -7.33 4.01 9.22
N ALA A 57 -8.47 4.11 8.55
CA ALA A 57 -9.67 3.36 8.88
C ALA A 57 -9.44 1.84 8.88
N LYS A 58 -8.61 1.33 7.96
CA LYS A 58 -8.18 -0.08 7.93
C LYS A 58 -7.38 -0.52 9.16
N LYS A 59 -6.82 0.40 9.94
CA LYS A 59 -6.03 0.10 11.14
C LYS A 59 -6.84 0.22 12.44
N LYS A 60 -8.13 0.56 12.37
CA LYS A 60 -8.97 0.78 13.56
C LYS A 60 -9.04 -0.40 14.54
N ASP A 61 -8.95 -1.62 14.04
CA ASP A 61 -9.01 -2.85 14.86
C ASP A 61 -7.61 -3.34 15.30
N THR A 62 -6.56 -2.55 15.08
CA THR A 62 -5.16 -2.94 15.38
C THR A 62 -4.61 -2.16 16.57
N HIS A 63 -3.65 -2.74 17.28
CA HIS A 63 -3.01 -2.07 18.42
C HIS A 63 -2.27 -0.77 18.03
N TYR A 64 -1.86 -0.62 16.77
CA TYR A 64 -1.19 0.59 16.28
C TYR A 64 -2.03 1.85 16.47
N ILE A 65 -3.36 1.76 16.42
CA ILE A 65 -4.20 2.95 16.59
C ILE A 65 -4.14 3.54 18.00
N LEU A 66 -3.69 2.75 18.98
CA LEU A 66 -3.49 3.18 20.36
C LEU A 66 -2.09 3.78 20.58
N ASP A 67 -1.17 3.57 19.65
CA ASP A 67 0.19 4.09 19.74
C ASP A 67 0.21 5.60 19.44
N ARG A 68 0.72 6.38 20.40
CA ARG A 68 0.78 7.83 20.28
C ARG A 68 1.72 8.30 19.18
N VAL A 69 2.85 7.63 18.97
CA VAL A 69 3.81 7.96 17.91
C VAL A 69 3.16 7.71 16.55
N PHE A 70 2.47 6.57 16.40
CA PHE A 70 1.75 6.24 15.18
C PHE A 70 0.64 7.27 14.86
N GLN A 71 -0.16 7.66 15.85
CA GLN A 71 -1.17 8.71 15.71
C GLN A 71 -0.57 10.05 15.27
N LEU A 72 0.56 10.46 15.87
CA LEU A 72 1.22 11.73 15.55
C LEU A 72 1.83 11.73 14.13
N ASN A 73 2.43 10.62 13.73
CA ASN A 73 2.97 10.45 12.37
C ASN A 73 1.85 10.54 11.33
N PHE A 74 0.76 9.81 11.55
CA PHE A 74 -0.42 9.89 10.69
C PHE A 74 -1.00 11.30 10.61
N LEU A 75 -1.19 11.96 11.75
CA LEU A 75 -1.74 13.32 11.79
C LEU A 75 -0.83 14.32 11.06
N SER A 76 0.48 14.20 11.23
CA SER A 76 1.47 15.03 10.53
C SER A 76 1.36 14.91 9.01
N ASP A 77 1.16 13.71 8.49
CA ASP A 77 0.97 13.50 7.05
C ASP A 77 -0.41 13.94 6.57
N LEU A 78 -1.47 13.69 7.35
CA LEU A 78 -2.82 14.15 7.03
C LEU A 78 -2.88 15.68 6.95
N LYS A 79 -2.25 16.40 7.89
CA LYS A 79 -2.17 17.87 7.88
C LYS A 79 -1.64 18.45 6.57
N LYS A 80 -0.67 17.79 5.95
CA LYS A 80 -0.07 18.25 4.68
C LYS A 80 -1.08 18.23 3.53
N LEU A 81 -2.05 17.31 3.60
CA LEU A 81 -3.10 17.16 2.60
C LEU A 81 -4.34 18.00 2.91
N LEU A 82 -4.57 18.36 4.19
CA LEU A 82 -5.74 19.14 4.59
C LEU A 82 -5.65 20.62 4.15
N PRO A 83 -6.80 21.26 3.87
CA PRO A 83 -6.87 22.70 3.64
C PRO A 83 -6.27 23.50 4.80
N LYS A 84 -5.72 24.69 4.49
CA LYS A 84 -5.00 25.55 5.48
C LYS A 84 -5.78 25.81 6.77
N GLU A 85 -7.10 25.93 6.68
CA GLU A 85 -7.99 26.14 7.83
C GLU A 85 -8.02 24.98 8.83
N PHE A 86 -7.60 23.78 8.43
CA PHE A 86 -7.59 22.56 9.24
C PHE A 86 -6.15 22.11 9.61
N GLN A 87 -5.12 22.88 9.27
CA GLN A 87 -3.73 22.48 9.56
C GLN A 87 -3.32 22.69 11.03
N SER A 88 -4.08 23.48 11.78
CA SER A 88 -3.82 23.78 13.21
C SER A 88 -4.34 22.71 14.18
N ILE A 89 -4.72 21.53 13.70
CA ILE A 89 -5.28 20.46 14.53
C ILE A 89 -4.19 19.70 15.26
N ASP A 90 -4.16 19.65 16.58
CA ASP A 90 -3.03 19.02 17.30
C ASP A 90 -3.32 17.61 17.84
N ASN A 91 -4.54 17.12 17.68
CA ASN A 91 -4.93 15.77 18.08
C ASN A 91 -5.93 15.17 17.07
N LEU A 92 -6.04 13.84 17.07
CA LEU A 92 -7.01 13.13 16.24
C LEU A 92 -8.43 13.18 16.82
N ASP A 93 -8.58 13.53 18.10
CA ASP A 93 -9.86 13.51 18.80
C ASP A 93 -10.86 14.54 18.25
N VAL A 94 -10.36 15.61 17.62
CA VAL A 94 -11.21 16.60 16.93
C VAL A 94 -11.61 16.17 15.52
N ILE A 95 -11.15 15.01 15.04
CA ILE A 95 -11.47 14.46 13.72
C ILE A 95 -12.37 13.23 13.88
N ASP A 96 -13.55 13.28 13.30
CA ASP A 96 -14.47 12.15 13.22
C ASP A 96 -14.23 11.36 11.93
N PHE A 97 -13.75 10.12 12.11
CA PHE A 97 -13.52 9.14 11.04
C PHE A 97 -14.66 8.11 10.90
N SER A 98 -15.80 8.32 11.57
CA SER A 98 -16.90 7.34 11.64
C SER A 98 -17.42 6.88 10.27
N GLU A 99 -17.41 7.78 9.27
CA GLU A 99 -17.83 7.44 7.90
C GLU A 99 -16.86 6.42 7.27
N ALA A 100 -15.56 6.68 7.37
CA ALA A 100 -14.51 5.79 6.87
C ALA A 100 -14.48 4.46 7.64
N PHE A 101 -14.65 4.47 8.95
CA PHE A 101 -14.75 3.26 9.77
C PHE A 101 -15.93 2.39 9.37
N ARG A 102 -17.10 3.00 9.16
CA ARG A 102 -18.31 2.31 8.71
C ARG A 102 -18.11 1.65 7.35
N LEU A 103 -17.45 2.33 6.43
CA LEU A 103 -17.12 1.78 5.12
C LEU A 103 -16.23 0.55 5.24
N VAL A 104 -15.15 0.63 6.02
CA VAL A 104 -14.25 -0.52 6.26
C VAL A 104 -14.98 -1.69 6.92
N ASP A 105 -15.86 -1.42 7.88
CA ASP A 105 -16.67 -2.47 8.52
C ASP A 105 -17.66 -3.13 7.56
N GLN A 106 -18.26 -2.37 6.65
CA GLN A 106 -19.13 -2.90 5.60
C GLN A 106 -18.34 -3.78 4.62
N GLU A 107 -17.18 -3.31 4.15
CA GLU A 107 -16.29 -4.07 3.26
C GLU A 107 -15.84 -5.38 3.93
N LYS A 108 -15.50 -5.33 5.22
CA LYS A 108 -15.11 -6.52 6.00
C LYS A 108 -16.25 -7.54 6.07
N LYS A 109 -17.48 -7.10 6.37
CA LYS A 109 -18.66 -7.98 6.40
C LYS A 109 -18.96 -8.61 5.05
N VAL A 110 -18.89 -7.83 3.96
CA VAL A 110 -19.08 -8.33 2.60
C VAL A 110 -18.01 -9.36 2.27
N HIS A 111 -16.75 -9.08 2.59
CA HIS A 111 -15.64 -9.99 2.36
C HIS A 111 -15.79 -11.30 3.15
N GLU A 112 -16.18 -11.24 4.42
CA GLU A 112 -16.44 -12.42 5.26
C GLU A 112 -17.59 -13.27 4.68
N ALA A 113 -18.67 -12.64 4.22
CA ALA A 113 -19.78 -13.32 3.57
C ALA A 113 -19.38 -13.97 2.23
N GLU A 114 -18.55 -13.29 1.44
CA GLU A 114 -18.00 -13.85 0.19
C GLU A 114 -17.06 -15.03 0.46
N LEU A 115 -16.22 -14.95 1.49
CA LEU A 115 -15.35 -16.05 1.90
C LEU A 115 -16.17 -17.27 2.33
N GLU A 116 -17.22 -17.07 3.11
CA GLU A 116 -18.13 -18.15 3.51
C GLU A 116 -18.87 -18.75 2.32
N ARG A 117 -19.41 -17.92 1.43
CA ARG A 117 -20.03 -18.38 0.17
C ARG A 117 -19.04 -19.20 -0.65
N THR A 118 -17.83 -18.68 -0.84
CA THR A 118 -16.77 -19.34 -1.61
C THR A 118 -16.34 -20.65 -0.94
N ARG A 119 -16.27 -20.71 0.39
CA ARG A 119 -15.97 -21.94 1.14
C ARG A 119 -17.03 -23.02 0.90
N ASN A 120 -18.28 -22.65 0.68
CA ASN A 120 -19.39 -23.58 0.46
C ASN A 120 -19.59 -23.94 -1.03
N LEU A 121 -18.82 -23.37 -1.97
CA LEU A 121 -18.93 -23.70 -3.40
C LEU A 121 -18.48 -25.13 -3.73
N PRO A 122 -19.05 -25.75 -4.78
CA PRO A 122 -18.57 -27.02 -5.34
C PRO A 122 -17.11 -26.95 -5.79
N ARG A 123 -16.44 -28.10 -5.81
CA ARG A 123 -15.01 -28.21 -6.16
C ARG A 123 -14.70 -27.68 -7.57
N GLU A 124 -15.61 -27.89 -8.52
CA GLU A 124 -15.43 -27.44 -9.91
C GLU A 124 -15.51 -25.92 -10.06
N GLU A 125 -16.49 -25.28 -9.41
CA GLU A 125 -16.62 -23.82 -9.42
C GLU A 125 -15.46 -23.12 -8.69
N LYS A 126 -14.96 -23.69 -7.59
CA LYS A 126 -13.75 -23.19 -6.93
C LYS A 126 -12.53 -23.25 -7.85
N ARG A 127 -12.41 -24.32 -8.64
CA ARG A 127 -11.31 -24.50 -9.60
C ARG A 127 -11.39 -23.46 -10.71
N SER A 128 -12.56 -23.25 -11.32
CA SER A 128 -12.73 -22.26 -12.39
C SER A 128 -12.42 -20.84 -11.91
N LEU A 129 -12.90 -20.44 -10.73
CA LEU A 129 -12.60 -19.13 -10.13
C LEU A 129 -11.09 -18.94 -9.85
N THR A 130 -10.42 -20.00 -9.39
CA THR A 130 -8.97 -19.95 -9.13
C THR A 130 -8.18 -19.81 -10.42
N ILE A 131 -8.57 -20.52 -11.48
CA ILE A 131 -7.93 -20.44 -12.80
C ILE A 131 -8.08 -19.03 -13.39
N ALA A 132 -9.29 -18.45 -13.33
CA ALA A 132 -9.54 -17.10 -13.83
C ALA A 132 -8.66 -16.05 -13.10
N LYS A 133 -8.60 -16.09 -11.77
CA LYS A 133 -7.75 -15.17 -10.98
C LYS A 133 -6.26 -15.36 -11.24
N ARG A 134 -5.85 -16.58 -11.60
CA ARG A 134 -4.44 -16.91 -11.85
C ARG A 134 -3.96 -16.41 -13.22
N ALA A 135 -4.83 -16.39 -14.23
CA ALA A 135 -4.48 -15.97 -15.58
C ALA A 135 -3.96 -14.52 -15.65
N GLU A 136 -4.68 -13.57 -15.03
CA GLU A 136 -4.27 -12.16 -14.98
C GLU A 136 -2.91 -11.97 -14.29
N LYS A 137 -2.70 -12.68 -13.17
CA LYS A 137 -1.42 -12.65 -12.45
C LYS A 137 -0.28 -13.26 -13.27
N GLU A 138 -0.55 -14.32 -14.02
CA GLU A 138 0.45 -14.98 -14.88
C GLU A 138 0.83 -14.09 -16.07
N GLU A 139 -0.10 -13.32 -16.63
CA GLU A 139 0.18 -12.34 -17.68
C GLU A 139 1.11 -11.22 -17.20
N LEU A 140 0.82 -10.64 -16.02
CA LEU A 140 1.70 -9.65 -15.40
C LEU A 140 3.07 -10.26 -15.07
N LYS A 141 3.10 -11.49 -14.54
CA LYS A 141 4.36 -12.19 -14.22
C LYS A 141 5.20 -12.43 -15.47
N ALA A 142 4.61 -12.86 -16.58
CA ALA A 142 5.32 -13.08 -17.83
C ALA A 142 5.95 -11.79 -18.38
N THR A 143 5.33 -10.63 -18.08
CA THR A 143 5.81 -9.32 -18.55
C THR A 143 6.87 -8.72 -17.64
N TYR A 144 6.63 -8.69 -16.33
CA TYR A 144 7.43 -7.90 -15.39
C TYR A 144 8.37 -8.74 -14.51
N ALA A 145 8.15 -10.05 -14.39
CA ALA A 145 8.95 -10.89 -13.50
C ALA A 145 10.21 -11.49 -14.14
N LYS A 146 10.56 -11.08 -15.36
CA LYS A 146 11.71 -11.59 -16.11
C LYS A 146 12.62 -10.47 -16.61
N ALA A 147 13.92 -10.72 -16.59
CA ALA A 147 14.94 -9.89 -17.20
C ALA A 147 15.88 -10.74 -18.05
N ILE A 148 16.59 -10.11 -18.98
CA ILE A 148 17.69 -10.71 -19.72
C ILE A 148 18.98 -10.03 -19.25
N VAL A 149 19.91 -10.81 -18.70
CA VAL A 149 21.22 -10.37 -18.21
C VAL A 149 22.29 -11.12 -18.98
N ASP A 150 23.12 -10.41 -19.75
CA ASP A 150 24.16 -11.01 -20.60
C ASP A 150 23.62 -12.21 -21.43
N ASP A 151 22.48 -11.99 -22.10
CA ASP A 151 21.74 -12.96 -22.93
C ASP A 151 21.13 -14.17 -22.17
N VAL A 152 21.16 -14.16 -20.83
CA VAL A 152 20.53 -15.17 -19.98
C VAL A 152 19.23 -14.64 -19.36
N GLU A 153 18.14 -15.38 -19.51
CA GLU A 153 16.87 -15.05 -18.85
C GLU A 153 16.94 -15.37 -17.35
N VAL A 154 16.56 -14.39 -16.52
CA VAL A 154 16.55 -14.49 -15.05
C VAL A 154 15.23 -13.99 -14.49
N ASP A 155 14.80 -14.59 -13.37
CA ASP A 155 13.60 -14.16 -12.64
C ASP A 155 13.89 -12.94 -11.75
N ILE A 156 12.98 -11.97 -11.76
CA ILE A 156 12.98 -10.80 -10.88
C ILE A 156 12.17 -11.11 -9.62
N ALA A 157 12.75 -10.89 -8.44
CA ALA A 157 12.10 -11.18 -7.16
C ALA A 157 10.87 -10.28 -6.91
N ASN A 158 11.09 -8.95 -6.84
CA ASN A 158 10.06 -7.96 -6.55
C ASN A 158 9.80 -7.09 -7.78
N TRP A 159 8.92 -7.57 -8.65
CA TRP A 159 8.50 -6.86 -9.86
C TRP A 159 7.19 -6.07 -9.67
N LEU A 160 6.46 -6.34 -8.59
CA LEU A 160 5.24 -5.62 -8.22
C LEU A 160 5.60 -4.56 -7.18
N VAL A 161 5.24 -3.30 -7.46
CA VAL A 161 5.44 -2.20 -6.52
C VAL A 161 4.49 -2.36 -5.34
N GLU A 162 5.01 -2.14 -4.12
CA GLU A 162 4.19 -2.17 -2.92
C GLU A 162 3.15 -1.03 -2.96
N PRO A 163 1.87 -1.32 -2.63
CA PRO A 163 0.84 -0.29 -2.60
C PRO A 163 1.11 0.72 -1.47
N PRO A 164 0.60 1.95 -1.60
CA PRO A 164 0.71 2.95 -0.54
C PRO A 164 0.01 2.48 0.74
N GLY A 165 0.52 2.90 1.89
CA GLY A 165 -0.05 2.55 3.18
C GLY A 165 0.66 3.21 4.36
N LEU A 166 0.06 3.06 5.54
CA LEU A 166 0.67 3.53 6.78
C LEU A 166 1.82 2.60 7.20
N PHE A 167 2.95 3.21 7.55
CA PHE A 167 4.13 2.48 7.99
C PHE A 167 3.88 1.77 9.33
N MET A 168 3.99 0.44 9.34
CA MET A 168 3.83 -0.39 10.53
C MET A 168 5.20 -0.94 10.94
N GLY A 169 6.01 -0.07 11.54
CA GLY A 169 7.33 -0.44 12.05
C GLY A 169 7.25 -1.52 13.12
N ARG A 170 8.32 -2.32 13.26
CA ARG A 170 8.44 -3.31 14.34
C ARG A 170 9.07 -2.66 15.57
N GLY A 171 8.59 -2.99 16.76
CA GLY A 171 9.11 -2.44 18.01
C GLY A 171 8.54 -1.06 18.33
N GLN A 172 9.34 -0.20 18.96
CA GLN A 172 8.97 1.18 19.33
C GLN A 172 9.41 2.15 18.23
N HIS A 173 8.74 2.08 17.08
CA HIS A 173 9.12 2.77 15.85
C HIS A 173 8.31 4.04 15.61
#